data_AF-A0A8C3CAY2-F1
#
_entry.id   AF-A0A8C3CAY2-F1
#
_cell.length_a   1.000
_cell.length_b   1.000
_cell.length_c   1.000
_cell.angle_alpha   90.00
_cell.angle_beta   90.00
_cell.angle_gamma   90.00
#
_symmetry.space_group_name_H-M   'P 1'
#
loop_
_entity.id
_entity.type
_entity.pdbx_description
1 polymer ?
#
loop_
_entity_poly.entity_id
_entity_poly.type
_entity_poly.pdbx_seq_one_letter_code
_entity_poly.pdbx_strand_id
1 'polypeptide(L)'
;LMELFLAQRLAEMEEEADVLAASQFQLAPPALQGQSSARVGSLLASTRALLGQLGTRRMQHLFTILASPRLYVDRVSELLQQKLRQAELLLAKREALGQKRQEALAEQGNLEPKLDRLLDRTRELQRLIEADISKRYGGRPVNLMGVCV
;
A
#
# COMPACT_ATOMS: atom_id res chain seq x y z
N LEU A 1 23.27 -16.72 -11.75
CA LEU A 1 23.88 -17.99 -12.21
C LEU A 1 24.57 -18.73 -11.07
N MET A 2 25.60 -18.16 -10.42
CA MET A 2 26.31 -18.85 -9.33
C MET A 2 25.45 -19.13 -8.08
N GLU A 3 24.61 -18.18 -7.64
CA GLU A 3 23.69 -18.41 -6.52
C GLU A 3 22.70 -19.55 -6.80
N LEU A 4 22.08 -19.53 -7.99
CA LEU A 4 21.14 -20.56 -8.45
C LEU A 4 21.80 -21.94 -8.50
N PHE A 5 23.03 -22.01 -9.03
CA PHE A 5 23.81 -23.25 -9.06
C PHE A 5 24.07 -23.80 -7.65
N LEU A 6 24.50 -22.94 -6.71
CA LEU A 6 24.77 -23.36 -5.33
C LEU A 6 23.50 -23.75 -4.57
N ALA A 7 22.39 -23.07 -4.81
CA ALA A 7 21.09 -23.40 -4.21
C ALA A 7 20.56 -24.74 -4.72
N GLN A 8 20.66 -24.98 -6.03
CA GLN A 8 20.27 -26.26 -6.63
C GLN A 8 21.16 -27.39 -6.12
N ARG A 9 22.48 -27.19 -6.05
CA ARG A 9 23.42 -28.20 -5.52
C ARG A 9 23.19 -28.53 -4.06
N LEU A 10 22.83 -27.54 -3.24
CA LEU A 10 22.48 -27.78 -1.85
C LEU A 10 21.20 -28.62 -1.72
N ALA A 11 20.18 -28.32 -2.53
CA ALA A 11 18.95 -29.10 -2.57
C ALA A 11 19.18 -30.56 -3.02
N GLU A 12 19.96 -30.75 -4.09
CA GLU A 12 20.38 -32.09 -4.55
C GLU A 12 21.10 -32.86 -3.43
N MET A 13 22.04 -32.23 -2.71
CA MET A 13 22.78 -32.89 -1.61
C MET A 13 21.93 -33.17 -0.35
N GLU A 14 20.84 -32.45 -0.14
CA GLU A 14 19.89 -32.68 0.96
C GLU A 14 18.84 -33.76 0.62
N GLU A 15 18.49 -33.89 -0.67
CA GLU A 15 17.55 -34.88 -1.19
C GLU A 15 18.23 -36.25 -1.46
N GLU A 16 19.50 -36.25 -1.90
CA GLU A 16 20.31 -37.42 -2.25
C GLU A 16 21.01 -38.10 -1.05
N ALA A 17 20.51 -37.95 0.18
CA ALA A 17 20.98 -38.71 1.34
C ALA A 17 20.65 -40.23 1.27
N ASP A 18 20.38 -40.74 0.07
CA ASP A 18 20.11 -42.14 -0.23
C ASP A 18 21.42 -42.83 -0.69
N VAL A 19 21.59 -44.08 -0.28
CA VAL A 19 22.85 -44.86 -0.27
C VAL A 19 23.56 -44.93 -1.63
N LEU A 20 22.84 -44.68 -2.73
CA LEU A 20 23.33 -44.70 -4.11
C LEU A 20 24.18 -43.47 -4.49
N ALA A 21 23.93 -42.29 -3.92
CA ALA A 21 24.67 -41.07 -4.26
C ALA A 21 26.10 -41.07 -3.70
N ALA A 22 26.29 -41.67 -2.52
CA ALA A 22 27.62 -41.87 -1.91
C ALA A 22 28.58 -42.63 -2.85
N SER A 23 28.07 -43.54 -3.69
CA SER A 23 28.86 -44.28 -4.67
C SER A 23 29.29 -43.44 -5.89
N GLN A 24 28.48 -42.45 -6.30
CA GLN A 24 28.80 -41.58 -7.43
C GLN A 24 29.87 -40.55 -7.06
N PHE A 25 29.85 -40.05 -5.82
CA PHE A 25 30.89 -39.14 -5.34
C PHE A 25 32.23 -39.83 -5.10
N GLN A 26 32.26 -41.15 -4.83
CA GLN A 26 33.51 -41.92 -4.71
C GLN A 26 34.31 -42.00 -6.02
N LEU A 27 33.66 -41.85 -7.18
CA LEU A 27 34.31 -41.80 -8.49
C LEU A 27 34.63 -40.36 -8.96
N ALA A 28 34.14 -39.35 -8.23
CA ALA A 28 34.41 -37.96 -8.53
C ALA A 28 35.85 -37.57 -8.17
N PRO A 29 36.46 -36.57 -8.84
CA PRO A 29 37.76 -36.05 -8.46
C PRO A 29 37.84 -35.69 -6.97
N PRO A 30 39.02 -35.82 -6.32
CA PRO A 30 39.18 -35.58 -4.87
C PRO A 30 38.76 -34.17 -4.43
N ALA A 31 38.78 -33.19 -5.34
CA ALA A 31 38.27 -31.85 -5.12
C ALA A 31 36.74 -31.79 -4.86
N LEU A 32 35.98 -32.76 -5.38
CA LEU A 32 34.53 -32.89 -5.20
C LEU A 32 34.17 -33.85 -4.05
N GLN A 33 35.02 -34.84 -3.77
CA GLN A 33 34.86 -35.78 -2.65
C GLN A 33 34.89 -35.11 -1.27
N GLY A 34 35.59 -33.97 -1.14
CA GLY A 34 35.69 -33.20 0.10
C GLY A 34 34.63 -32.10 0.28
N GLN A 35 33.59 -32.05 -0.57
CA GLN A 35 32.51 -31.06 -0.44
C GLN A 35 31.37 -31.61 0.42
N SER A 36 31.10 -30.94 1.54
CA SER A 36 29.95 -31.23 2.40
C SER A 36 28.80 -30.27 2.11
N SER A 37 27.56 -30.71 2.39
CA SER A 37 26.38 -29.82 2.32
C SER A 37 26.59 -28.55 3.15
N ALA A 38 27.19 -28.67 4.34
CA ALA A 38 27.57 -27.52 5.17
C ALA A 38 28.51 -26.52 4.47
N ARG A 39 29.50 -27.02 3.71
CA ARG A 39 30.43 -26.17 2.95
C ARG A 39 29.70 -25.45 1.80
N VAL A 40 28.87 -26.16 1.04
CA VAL A 40 28.05 -25.57 -0.03
C VAL A 40 27.08 -24.53 0.53
N GLY A 41 26.45 -24.81 1.67
CA GLY A 41 25.58 -23.87 2.38
C GLY A 41 26.31 -22.61 2.83
N SER A 42 27.54 -22.74 3.36
CA SER A 42 28.37 -21.59 3.73
C SER A 42 28.77 -20.72 2.52
N LEU A 43 29.04 -21.34 1.37
CA LEU A 43 29.36 -20.66 0.12
C LEU A 43 28.14 -19.93 -0.44
N LEU A 44 26.97 -20.56 -0.39
CA LEU A 44 25.71 -19.94 -0.79
C LEU A 44 25.39 -18.73 0.10
N ALA A 45 25.52 -18.87 1.42
CA ALA A 45 25.30 -17.79 2.37
C ALA A 45 26.25 -16.60 2.12
N SER A 46 27.54 -16.88 1.91
CA SER A 46 28.54 -15.86 1.59
C SER A 46 28.25 -15.16 0.26
N THR A 47 27.86 -15.92 -0.76
CA THR A 47 27.49 -15.38 -2.07
C THR A 47 26.28 -14.46 -1.97
N ARG A 48 25.24 -14.86 -1.22
CA ARG A 48 24.05 -14.03 -0.96
C ARG A 48 24.40 -12.77 -0.17
N ALA A 49 25.26 -12.87 0.83
CA ALA A 49 25.72 -11.72 1.60
C ALA A 49 26.45 -10.70 0.71
N LEU A 50 27.36 -11.16 -0.15
CA LEU A 50 28.07 -10.32 -1.11
C LEU A 50 27.13 -9.71 -2.15
N LEU A 51 26.19 -10.48 -2.69
CA LEU A 51 25.16 -9.97 -3.60
C LEU A 51 24.27 -8.93 -2.91
N GLY A 52 23.94 -9.11 -1.63
CA GLY A 52 23.21 -8.13 -0.83
C GLY A 52 23.98 -6.82 -0.69
N GLN A 53 25.29 -6.88 -0.40
CA GLN A 53 26.14 -5.70 -0.28
C GLN A 53 26.32 -4.97 -1.63
N LEU A 54 26.57 -5.72 -2.70
CA LEU A 54 26.77 -5.19 -4.06
C LEU A 54 25.47 -4.73 -4.72
N GLY A 55 24.33 -5.30 -4.31
CA GLY A 55 22.99 -4.96 -4.77
C GLY A 55 22.38 -3.76 -4.05
N THR A 56 23.07 -3.18 -3.06
CA THR A 56 22.58 -1.98 -2.37
C THR A 56 22.37 -0.83 -3.35
N ARG A 57 21.33 -0.02 -3.11
CA ARG A 57 21.01 1.14 -3.94
C ARG A 57 22.18 2.11 -4.05
N ARG A 58 22.97 2.26 -2.98
CA ARG A 58 24.21 3.05 -2.97
C ARG A 58 25.23 2.49 -3.97
N MET A 59 25.44 1.18 -3.99
CA MET A 59 26.38 0.55 -4.91
C MET A 59 25.89 0.63 -6.37
N GLN A 60 24.60 0.49 -6.62
CA GLN A 60 24.01 0.72 -7.95
C GLN A 60 24.25 2.16 -8.44
N HIS A 61 24.07 3.16 -7.58
CA HIS A 61 24.40 4.55 -7.89
C HIS A 61 25.88 4.73 -8.18
N LEU A 62 26.78 4.13 -7.38
CA LEU A 62 28.23 4.17 -7.61
C LEU A 62 28.63 3.52 -8.95
N PHE A 63 28.05 2.36 -9.31
CA PHE A 63 28.28 1.74 -10.61
C PHE A 63 27.77 2.61 -11.76
N THR A 64 26.63 3.29 -11.57
CA THR A 64 26.09 4.22 -12.58
C THR A 64 27.00 5.44 -12.75
N ILE A 65 27.51 5.99 -11.65
CA ILE A 65 28.48 7.09 -11.66
C ILE A 65 29.77 6.67 -12.38
N LEU A 66 30.29 5.47 -12.08
CA LEU A 66 31.47 4.93 -12.73
C LEU A 66 31.28 4.78 -14.24
N ALA A 67 30.13 4.29 -14.67
CA ALA A 67 29.83 4.09 -16.09
C ALA A 67 29.64 5.42 -16.84
N SER A 68 28.95 6.39 -16.23
CA SER A 68 28.76 7.73 -16.81
C SER A 68 28.37 8.77 -15.75
N PRO A 69 29.30 9.63 -15.31
CA PRO A 69 29.01 10.63 -14.29
C PRO A 69 27.96 11.66 -14.71
N ARG A 70 27.98 12.10 -15.98
CA ARG A 70 27.08 13.14 -16.51
C ARG A 70 25.62 12.67 -16.54
N LEU A 71 25.37 11.52 -17.15
CA LEU A 71 24.03 10.94 -17.27
C LEU A 71 23.41 10.63 -15.89
N TYR A 72 24.22 10.25 -14.90
CA TYR A 72 23.74 10.06 -13.54
C TYR A 72 23.22 11.36 -12.91
N VAL A 73 24.00 12.44 -13.01
CA VAL A 73 23.62 13.75 -12.47
C VAL A 73 22.35 14.26 -13.15
N ASP A 74 22.24 14.13 -14.47
CA ASP A 74 21.06 14.53 -15.23
C ASP A 74 19.82 13.75 -14.75
N ARG A 75 19.93 12.43 -14.65
CA ARG A 75 18.84 11.55 -14.19
C ARG A 75 18.39 11.86 -12.76
N VAL A 76 19.34 12.10 -11.85
CA VAL A 76 19.03 12.47 -10.46
C VAL A 76 18.37 13.84 -10.42
N SER A 77 18.86 14.79 -11.21
CA SER A 77 18.30 16.14 -11.30
C SER A 77 16.87 16.12 -11.81
N GLU A 78 16.59 15.38 -12.88
CA GLU A 78 15.23 15.18 -13.41
C GLU A 78 14.29 14.54 -12.38
N LEU A 79 14.76 13.51 -11.67
CA LEU A 79 13.98 12.86 -10.62
C LEU A 79 13.64 13.84 -9.48
N LEU A 80 14.62 14.62 -9.03
CA LEU A 80 14.41 15.62 -7.97
C LEU A 80 13.44 16.72 -8.43
N GLN A 81 13.60 17.22 -9.66
CA GLN A 81 12.66 18.18 -10.24
C GLN A 81 11.24 17.61 -10.35
N GLN A 82 11.10 16.34 -10.75
CA GLN A 82 9.79 15.69 -10.80
C GLN A 82 9.16 15.59 -9.40
N LYS A 83 9.95 15.24 -8.37
CA LYS A 83 9.48 15.18 -6.98
C LYS A 83 9.09 16.55 -6.43
N LEU A 84 9.84 17.59 -6.77
CA LEU A 84 9.53 18.96 -6.40
C LEU A 84 8.20 19.42 -7.02
N ARG A 85 8.00 19.20 -8.33
CA ARG A 85 6.72 19.49 -9.00
C ARG A 85 5.54 18.74 -8.39
N GLN A 86 5.75 17.47 -8.00
CA GLN A 86 4.72 16.68 -7.30
C GLN A 86 4.37 17.29 -5.94
N ALA A 87 5.37 17.74 -5.18
CA ALA A 87 5.15 18.38 -3.88
C ALA A 87 4.38 19.70 -4.01
N GLU A 88 4.76 20.55 -4.96
CA GLU A 88 4.07 21.82 -5.24
C GLU A 88 2.60 21.61 -5.63
N LEU A 89 2.34 20.64 -6.51
CA LEU A 89 0.97 20.27 -6.89
C LEU A 89 0.13 19.82 -5.69
N LEU A 90 0.73 19.02 -4.79
CA LEU A 90 0.03 18.55 -3.59
C LEU A 90 -0.27 19.68 -2.62
N LEU A 91 0.63 20.66 -2.48
CA LEU A 91 0.39 21.86 -1.67
C LEU A 91 -0.76 22.70 -2.25
N ALA A 92 -0.74 22.98 -3.55
CA ALA A 92 -1.83 23.71 -4.21
C ALA A 92 -3.18 22.98 -4.08
N LYS A 93 -3.19 21.65 -4.22
CA LYS A 93 -4.40 20.83 -3.99
C LYS A 93 -4.90 20.91 -2.55
N ARG A 94 -3.99 20.90 -1.58
CA ARG A 94 -4.34 21.02 -0.16
C ARG A 94 -5.02 22.37 0.11
N GLU A 95 -4.50 23.45 -0.45
CA GLU A 95 -5.09 24.79 -0.31
C GLU A 95 -6.48 24.86 -0.94
N ALA A 96 -6.64 24.35 -2.17
CA ALA A 96 -7.94 24.30 -2.84
C ALA A 96 -8.98 23.46 -2.08
N LEU A 97 -8.58 22.32 -1.50
CA LEU A 97 -9.45 21.52 -0.64
C LEU A 97 -9.78 22.24 0.67
N GLY A 98 -8.84 23.00 1.22
CA GLY A 98 -9.07 23.86 2.38
C GLY A 98 -10.14 24.92 2.13
N GLN A 99 -10.08 25.59 0.97
CA GLN A 99 -11.10 26.57 0.55
C GLN A 99 -12.47 25.91 0.36
N LYS A 100 -12.55 24.81 -0.41
CA LYS A 100 -13.79 24.06 -0.59
C LYS A 100 -14.41 23.58 0.72
N ARG A 101 -13.58 23.17 1.68
CA ARG A 101 -14.05 22.77 3.01
C ARG A 101 -14.69 23.96 3.75
N GLN A 102 -14.08 25.14 3.67
CA GLN A 102 -14.64 26.35 4.30
C GLN A 102 -15.95 26.76 3.66
N GLU A 103 -16.04 26.72 2.32
CA GLU A 103 -17.27 26.98 1.57
C GLU A 103 -18.38 26.01 1.97
N ALA A 104 -18.10 24.70 2.00
CA ALA A 104 -19.08 23.69 2.40
C ALA A 104 -19.57 23.87 3.84
N LEU A 105 -18.68 24.25 4.78
CA LEU A 105 -19.06 24.55 6.15
C LEU A 105 -19.95 25.81 6.24
N ALA A 106 -19.66 26.84 5.44
CA ALA A 106 -20.49 28.04 5.38
C ALA A 106 -21.88 27.75 4.78
N GLU A 107 -21.94 26.93 3.72
CA GLU A 107 -23.19 26.46 3.14
C GLU A 107 -24.00 25.63 4.13
N GLN A 108 -23.35 24.70 4.84
CA GLN A 108 -23.99 23.91 5.89
C GLN A 108 -24.58 24.81 6.99
N GLY A 109 -23.81 25.78 7.50
CA GLY A 109 -24.29 26.73 8.51
C GLY A 109 -25.46 27.60 8.02
N ASN A 110 -25.57 27.85 6.72
CA ASN A 110 -26.71 28.57 6.12
C ASN A 110 -27.94 27.66 5.92
N LEU A 111 -27.73 26.37 5.73
CA LEU A 111 -28.79 25.37 5.47
C LEU A 111 -29.39 24.81 6.75
N GLU A 112 -28.59 24.57 7.79
CA GLU A 112 -29.04 24.09 9.10
C GLU A 112 -30.25 24.86 9.67
N PRO A 113 -30.23 26.20 9.78
CA PRO A 113 -31.37 26.94 10.34
C PRO A 113 -32.61 26.89 9.44
N LYS A 114 -32.43 26.68 8.12
CA LYS A 114 -33.56 26.51 7.20
C LYS A 114 -34.18 25.12 7.37
N LEU A 115 -33.34 24.10 7.55
CA LEU A 115 -33.76 22.73 7.84
C LEU A 115 -34.55 22.68 9.16
N ASP A 116 -34.03 23.30 10.22
CA ASP A 116 -34.70 23.35 11.53
C ASP A 116 -36.08 23.98 11.44
N ARG A 117 -36.18 25.13 10.75
CA ARG A 117 -37.48 25.80 10.52
C ARG A 117 -38.46 24.90 9.76
N LEU A 118 -37.99 24.18 8.74
CA LEU A 118 -38.84 23.25 7.99
C LEU A 118 -39.28 22.07 8.84
N LEU A 119 -38.41 21.52 9.68
CA LEU A 119 -38.75 20.45 10.62
C LEU A 119 -39.81 20.91 11.63
N ASP A 120 -39.65 22.11 12.20
CA ASP A 120 -40.61 22.67 13.15
C ASP A 120 -41.97 22.90 12.50
N ARG A 121 -42.00 23.50 11.30
CA ARG A 121 -43.25 23.66 10.53
C ARG A 121 -43.90 22.34 10.16
N THR A 122 -43.09 21.33 9.79
CA THR A 122 -43.61 20.00 9.45
C THR A 122 -44.23 19.33 10.68
N ARG A 123 -43.60 19.45 11.85
CA ARG A 123 -44.16 18.96 13.13
C ARG A 123 -45.43 19.68 13.53
N GLU A 124 -45.50 20.99 13.36
CA GLU A 124 -46.72 21.78 13.59
C GLU A 124 -47.86 21.29 12.68
N LEU A 125 -47.59 21.15 11.39
CA LEU A 125 -48.57 20.65 10.42
C LEU A 125 -49.01 19.22 10.75
N GLN A 126 -48.07 18.34 11.12
CA GLN A 126 -48.39 16.98 11.54
C GLN A 126 -49.38 16.97 12.72
N ARG A 127 -49.12 17.76 13.77
CA ARG A 127 -50.02 17.87 14.93
C ARG A 127 -51.41 18.40 14.56
N LEU A 128 -51.46 19.41 13.67
CA LEU A 128 -52.74 19.96 13.20
C LEU A 128 -53.55 18.91 12.42
N ILE A 129 -52.89 18.12 11.58
CA ILE A 129 -53.54 17.06 10.80
C ILE A 129 -53.99 15.93 11.74
N GLU A 130 -53.16 15.48 12.67
CA GLU A 130 -53.53 14.47 13.67
C GLU A 130 -54.74 14.91 14.51
N ALA A 131 -54.77 16.19 14.92
CA ALA A 131 -55.90 16.75 15.65
C ALA A 131 -57.18 16.84 14.81
N ASP A 132 -57.09 17.23 13.52
CA ASP A 132 -58.26 17.31 12.64
C ASP A 132 -58.82 15.90 12.35
N ILE A 133 -57.96 14.91 12.11
CA ILE A 133 -58.37 13.52 11.90
C ILE A 133 -58.96 12.95 13.20
N SER A 134 -58.32 13.16 14.35
CA SER A 134 -58.85 12.67 15.64
C SER A 134 -60.25 13.20 15.95
N LYS A 135 -60.52 14.48 15.64
CA LYS A 135 -61.87 15.06 15.76
C LYS A 135 -62.88 14.36 14.85
N ARG A 136 -62.52 14.06 13.61
CA ARG A 136 -63.39 13.35 12.66
C ARG A 136 -63.66 11.89 13.05
N TYR A 137 -62.74 11.25 13.77
CA TYR A 137 -62.85 9.86 14.22
C TYR A 137 -63.19 9.70 15.72
N GLY A 138 -63.95 10.64 16.28
CA GLY A 138 -64.55 10.48 17.61
C GLY A 138 -63.57 10.53 18.78
N GLY A 139 -62.47 11.28 18.66
CA GLY A 139 -61.50 11.52 19.73
C GLY A 139 -60.49 10.39 19.95
N ARG A 140 -60.39 9.43 19.02
CA ARG A 140 -59.33 8.41 19.07
C ARG A 140 -57.97 9.04 18.74
N PRO A 141 -56.89 8.68 19.44
CA PRO A 141 -55.55 9.19 19.12
C PRO A 141 -55.07 8.65 17.78
N VAL A 142 -54.53 9.52 16.93
CA VAL A 142 -54.00 9.19 15.60
C VAL A 142 -52.56 9.73 15.51
N ASN A 143 -51.63 8.87 15.11
CA ASN A 143 -50.23 9.23 14.89
C ASN A 143 -49.88 9.05 13.40
N LEU A 144 -49.43 10.11 12.74
CA LEU A 144 -48.96 10.05 11.35
C LEU A 144 -47.53 9.52 11.33
N MET A 145 -47.36 8.30 10.83
CA MET A 145 -46.04 7.73 10.57
C MET A 145 -45.65 8.05 9.13
N GLY A 146 -44.55 8.80 8.95
CA GLY A 146 -43.98 9.03 7.62
C GLY A 146 -43.34 7.76 7.05
N VAL A 147 -43.48 7.53 5.74
CA VAL A 147 -42.66 6.56 5.01
C VAL A 147 -41.35 7.27 4.66
N CYS A 148 -40.26 6.93 5.34
CA CYS A 148 -38.93 7.29 4.85
C CYS A 148 -38.65 6.46 3.59
N VAL A 149 -38.42 7.14 2.47
CA VAL A 149 -37.83 6.57 1.25
C VAL A 149 -36.39 7.06 1.16
#